data_AF-A0A368Y5L7-F1
#
_entry.id   AF-A0A368Y5L7-F1
#
_cell.length_a   1.000
_cell.length_b   1.000
_cell.length_c   1.000
_cell.angle_alpha   90.00
_cell.angle_beta   90.00
_cell.angle_gamma   90.00
#
_symmetry.space_group_name_H-M   'P 1'
#
loop_
_entity.id
_entity.type
_entity.pdbx_description
1 polymer ?
#
loop_
_entity_poly.entity_id
_entity_poly.type
_entity_poly.pdbx_seq_one_letter_code
_entity_poly.pdbx_strand_id
1 'polypeptide(L)'
;MGKQDTFQRHGWRTGRRARHSARDSHARDQETGGPATGAAARTHHPAGAHHSRGPIFYERSRHLLSELEDAESSLAQSAVNPRGRLRIDIHGTPANELLLPRIGEFHARYPHIELAIGSGDRLVDLVREGVDCVVRAGEPRDWSLVTRRLALVPQVTCASPAYLAAHGSPLTPSDLAQHIGVNFFSASRPDLFPYLFEVDGKLEEHTLKGWISVNSVNSADSYKICAEQGCG
;
A
#
# COMPACT_ATOMS: atom_id res chain seq x y z
N MET A 1 -17.39 -4.17 -35.05
CA MET A 1 -16.21 -4.30 -35.94
C MET A 1 -14.97 -4.21 -35.05
N GLY A 2 -14.53 -5.35 -34.50
CA GLY A 2 -13.48 -5.40 -33.49
C GLY A 2 -12.11 -5.53 -34.13
N LYS A 3 -11.22 -4.56 -33.88
CA LYS A 3 -9.79 -4.73 -34.13
C LYS A 3 -9.24 -5.59 -32.99
N GLN A 4 -8.61 -6.71 -33.35
CA GLN A 4 -7.82 -7.49 -32.42
C GLN A 4 -6.52 -6.72 -32.15
N ASP A 5 -6.27 -6.33 -30.90
CA ASP A 5 -5.05 -5.63 -30.50
C ASP A 5 -3.84 -6.58 -30.57
N THR A 6 -3.15 -6.57 -31.71
CA THR A 6 -1.90 -7.32 -31.93
C THR A 6 -0.70 -6.53 -31.42
N PHE A 7 -0.51 -6.50 -30.11
CA PHE A 7 0.76 -6.08 -29.49
C PHE A 7 1.73 -7.27 -29.44
N GLN A 8 2.95 -7.11 -29.94
CA GLN A 8 3.99 -8.12 -29.77
C GLN A 8 4.58 -8.03 -28.36
N ARG A 9 4.26 -9.03 -27.52
CA ARG A 9 4.80 -9.18 -26.17
C ARG A 9 6.14 -9.91 -26.24
N HIS A 10 7.22 -9.29 -25.78
CA HIS A 10 8.51 -9.95 -25.60
C HIS A 10 8.69 -10.29 -24.11
N GLY A 11 9.04 -11.56 -23.84
CA GLY A 11 8.96 -12.22 -22.53
C GLY A 11 10.06 -11.86 -21.53
N TRP A 12 10.33 -10.57 -21.29
CA TRP A 12 11.26 -10.12 -20.26
C TRP A 12 10.51 -9.83 -18.96
N ARG A 13 10.96 -10.40 -17.84
CA ARG A 13 10.41 -10.10 -16.52
C ARG A 13 10.94 -8.74 -16.06
N THR A 14 10.07 -7.76 -15.93
CA THR A 14 10.42 -6.48 -15.29
C THR A 14 10.57 -6.70 -13.78
N GLY A 15 11.76 -6.43 -13.25
CA GLY A 15 12.08 -6.67 -11.84
C GLY A 15 11.52 -5.57 -10.94
N ARG A 16 10.41 -5.83 -10.25
CA ARG A 16 10.12 -5.19 -8.95
C ARG A 16 9.89 -6.28 -7.91
N ARG A 17 11.00 -6.80 -7.34
CA ARG A 17 10.97 -7.63 -6.13
C ARG A 17 11.21 -6.72 -4.92
N ALA A 18 10.19 -6.54 -4.10
CA ALA A 18 10.34 -5.92 -2.78
C ALA A 18 11.14 -6.86 -1.86
N ARG A 19 12.34 -6.45 -1.44
CA ARG A 19 13.17 -7.22 -0.49
C ARG A 19 12.79 -6.83 0.94
N HIS A 20 12.43 -7.81 1.76
CA HIS A 20 12.26 -7.64 3.21
C HIS A 20 13.62 -7.72 3.92
N SER A 21 13.90 -6.75 4.79
CA SER A 21 14.96 -6.81 5.80
C SER A 21 14.30 -6.68 7.17
N ALA A 22 14.09 -7.80 7.86
CA ALA A 22 13.77 -7.80 9.28
C ALA A 22 15.09 -7.70 10.05
N ARG A 23 15.25 -6.63 10.84
CA ARG A 23 16.29 -6.56 11.88
C ARG A 23 15.59 -6.33 13.22
N ASP A 24 15.67 -7.36 14.05
CA ASP A 24 15.53 -7.29 15.50
C ASP A 24 16.74 -6.58 16.11
N SER A 25 16.51 -5.71 17.08
CA SER A 25 17.54 -5.19 18.00
C SER A 25 16.86 -4.75 19.30
N HIS A 26 17.02 -5.55 20.37
CA HIS A 26 17.84 -5.28 21.59
C HIS A 26 17.13 -4.38 22.63
N ALA A 27 17.21 -4.59 23.95
CA ALA A 27 18.35 -4.85 24.83
C ALA A 27 17.88 -5.55 26.14
N ARG A 28 18.62 -6.49 26.76
CA ARG A 28 19.73 -6.35 27.72
C ARG A 28 19.47 -5.37 28.88
N ASP A 29 19.36 -5.94 30.08
CA ASP A 29 19.84 -5.32 31.33
C ASP A 29 20.63 -6.37 32.12
N GLN A 30 21.81 -5.94 32.58
CA GLN A 30 22.81 -6.70 33.33
C GLN A 30 22.86 -6.18 34.77
N GLU A 31 22.87 -7.12 35.72
CA GLU A 31 23.62 -7.16 36.99
C GLU A 31 23.64 -5.95 37.95
N THR A 32 23.34 -6.19 39.23
CA THR A 32 24.36 -6.43 40.29
C THR A 32 23.74 -6.47 41.71
N GLY A 33 24.26 -7.36 42.57
CA GLY A 33 24.59 -6.98 43.97
C GLY A 33 23.72 -7.48 45.13
N GLY A 34 23.90 -8.74 45.53
CA GLY A 34 24.32 -9.22 46.88
C GLY A 34 23.64 -8.80 48.22
N PRO A 35 23.82 -9.60 49.30
CA PRO A 35 22.79 -9.82 50.33
C PRO A 35 23.17 -9.42 51.77
N ALA A 36 22.19 -9.24 52.67
CA ALA A 36 22.38 -9.37 54.14
C ALA A 36 21.07 -9.40 54.96
N THR A 37 20.81 -10.55 55.58
CA THR A 37 20.38 -10.83 56.98
C THR A 37 19.58 -9.80 57.83
N GLY A 38 18.53 -10.29 58.52
CA GLY A 38 18.38 -10.08 59.98
C GLY A 38 17.09 -9.45 60.55
N ALA A 39 16.22 -10.32 61.12
CA ALA A 39 15.44 -10.20 62.37
C ALA A 39 14.53 -8.98 62.73
N ALA A 40 13.23 -9.30 62.82
CA ALA A 40 12.26 -9.05 63.91
C ALA A 40 12.09 -7.64 64.54
N ALA A 41 10.85 -7.11 64.48
CA ALA A 41 10.10 -6.64 65.66
C ALA A 41 8.61 -6.50 65.33
N ARG A 42 7.77 -7.20 66.11
CA ARG A 42 6.31 -7.02 66.17
C ARG A 42 5.99 -5.80 67.02
N THR A 43 5.11 -4.94 66.54
CA THR A 43 4.27 -4.08 67.39
C THR A 43 2.83 -4.11 66.86
N HIS A 44 1.96 -4.76 67.62
CA HIS A 44 0.51 -4.70 67.45
C HIS A 44 -0.03 -3.42 68.08
N HIS A 45 -0.85 -2.64 67.35
CA HIS A 45 -2.05 -1.91 67.82
C HIS A 45 -2.58 -0.96 66.72
N PRO A 46 -3.88 -0.59 66.70
CA PRO A 46 -5.10 -1.39 66.74
C PRO A 46 -5.88 -1.24 65.41
N ALA A 47 -6.80 -2.18 65.12
CA ALA A 47 -7.61 -2.19 63.91
C ALA A 47 -8.58 -0.98 63.84
N GLY A 48 -8.22 0.02 63.03
CA GLY A 48 -9.08 1.13 62.65
C GLY A 48 -9.95 0.78 61.44
N ALA A 49 -11.25 1.02 61.59
CA ALA A 49 -12.33 0.98 60.59
C ALA A 49 -11.93 1.11 59.10
N HIS A 50 -12.05 0.02 58.35
CA HIS A 50 -12.02 0.01 56.88
C HIS A 50 -13.26 -0.71 56.29
N HIS A 51 -14.46 -0.33 56.70
CA HIS A 51 -15.69 -0.92 56.17
C HIS A 51 -16.62 0.18 55.65
N SER A 52 -16.53 0.51 54.35
CA SER A 52 -17.65 1.06 53.55
C SER A 52 -17.26 1.62 52.16
N ARG A 53 -16.01 1.51 51.69
CA ARG A 53 -15.66 1.93 50.31
C ARG A 53 -15.61 0.78 49.29
N GLY A 54 -15.61 -0.47 49.75
CA GLY A 54 -15.58 -1.67 48.89
C GLY A 54 -16.81 -1.82 47.98
N PRO A 55 -18.05 -1.71 48.50
CA PRO A 55 -19.26 -1.84 47.68
C PRO A 55 -19.39 -0.74 46.62
N ILE A 56 -19.09 0.51 46.99
CA ILE A 56 -19.15 1.66 46.07
C ILE A 56 -18.07 1.55 44.98
N PHE A 57 -16.86 1.15 45.35
CA PHE A 57 -15.78 0.93 44.38
C PHE A 57 -16.08 -0.26 43.46
N TYR A 58 -16.67 -1.33 44.01
CA TYR A 58 -17.09 -2.51 43.25
C TYR A 58 -18.20 -2.15 42.24
N GLU A 59 -19.26 -1.46 42.68
CA GLU A 59 -20.35 -1.03 41.80
C GLU A 59 -19.85 -0.11 40.69
N ARG A 60 -18.97 0.85 41.01
CA ARG A 60 -18.38 1.76 40.03
C ARG A 60 -17.45 1.04 39.05
N SER A 61 -16.65 0.08 39.53
CA SER A 61 -15.78 -0.72 38.65
C SER A 61 -16.61 -1.62 37.72
N ARG A 62 -17.69 -2.21 38.22
CA ARG A 62 -18.59 -3.04 37.43
C ARG A 62 -19.33 -2.24 36.35
N HIS A 63 -19.73 -1.00 36.66
CA HIS A 63 -20.33 -0.10 35.68
C HIS A 63 -19.35 0.24 34.56
N LEU A 64 -18.12 0.66 34.91
CA LEU A 64 -17.09 1.02 33.92
C LEU A 64 -16.69 -0.18 33.03
N LEU A 65 -16.62 -1.38 33.60
CA LEU A 65 -16.37 -2.59 32.83
C LEU A 65 -17.53 -2.94 31.89
N SER A 66 -18.79 -2.77 32.34
CA SER A 66 -19.96 -2.95 31.48
C SER A 66 -19.98 -1.93 30.33
N GLU A 67 -19.66 -0.66 30.60
CA GLU A 67 -19.57 0.37 29.54
C GLU A 67 -18.45 0.06 28.54
N LEU A 68 -17.33 -0.51 29.02
CA LEU A 68 -16.25 -0.97 28.16
C LEU A 68 -16.68 -2.18 27.31
N GLU A 69 -17.32 -3.17 27.91
CA GLU A 69 -17.86 -4.36 27.21
C GLU A 69 -18.91 -3.95 26.17
N ASP A 70 -19.78 -3.00 26.49
CA ASP A 70 -20.78 -2.46 25.56
C ASP A 70 -20.11 -1.70 24.40
N ALA A 71 -19.06 -0.92 24.68
CA ALA A 71 -18.27 -0.25 23.66
C ALA A 71 -17.55 -1.26 22.74
N GLU A 72 -16.91 -2.29 23.31
CA GLU A 72 -16.26 -3.38 22.58
C GLU A 72 -17.25 -4.20 21.76
N SER A 73 -18.42 -4.50 22.32
CA SER A 73 -19.51 -5.22 21.63
C SER A 73 -20.09 -4.40 20.48
N SER A 74 -20.24 -3.09 20.66
CA SER A 74 -20.64 -2.15 19.61
C SER A 74 -19.59 -2.07 18.48
N LEU A 75 -18.31 -2.06 18.83
CA LEU A 75 -17.19 -2.18 17.87
C LEU A 75 -17.21 -3.52 17.13
N ALA A 76 -17.46 -4.63 17.84
CA ALA A 76 -17.55 -5.96 17.25
C ALA A 76 -18.75 -6.12 16.30
N GLN A 77 -19.93 -5.59 16.66
CA GLN A 77 -21.10 -5.56 15.78
C GLN A 77 -20.87 -4.67 14.55
N SER A 78 -20.15 -3.55 14.72
CA SER A 78 -19.73 -2.69 13.60
C SER A 78 -18.75 -3.39 12.67
N ALA A 79 -17.89 -4.27 13.17
CA ALA A 79 -16.99 -5.10 12.36
C ALA A 79 -17.73 -6.18 11.54
N VAL A 80 -18.88 -6.65 12.02
CA VAL A 80 -19.71 -7.67 11.33
C VAL A 80 -20.64 -7.04 10.28
N ASN A 81 -21.12 -5.82 10.51
CA ASN A 81 -21.97 -5.09 9.56
C ASN A 81 -21.47 -3.65 9.35
N PRO A 82 -20.38 -3.46 8.58
CA PRO A 82 -19.78 -2.16 8.37
C PRO A 82 -20.74 -1.23 7.63
N ARG A 83 -20.78 0.04 8.07
CA ARG A 83 -21.70 1.06 7.56
C ARG A 83 -21.04 2.44 7.57
N GLY A 84 -21.57 3.35 6.75
CA GLY A 84 -21.10 4.73 6.67
C GLY A 84 -20.28 5.00 5.41
N ARG A 85 -19.66 6.17 5.34
CA ARG A 85 -18.89 6.60 4.17
C ARG A 85 -17.46 6.05 4.24
N LEU A 86 -17.02 5.40 3.17
CA LEU A 86 -15.65 4.95 2.98
C LEU A 86 -15.04 5.71 1.80
N ARG A 87 -14.03 6.55 2.08
CA ARG A 87 -13.31 7.30 1.07
C ARG A 87 -11.96 6.65 0.77
N ILE A 88 -11.80 6.19 -0.48
CA ILE A 88 -10.57 5.56 -0.94
C ILE A 88 -9.95 6.34 -2.09
N ASP A 89 -8.63 6.32 -2.19
CA ASP A 89 -7.92 6.85 -3.35
C ASP A 89 -7.03 5.76 -3.98
N ILE A 90 -7.22 5.53 -5.27
CA ILE A 90 -6.58 4.46 -6.02
C ILE A 90 -6.10 4.97 -7.39
N HIS A 91 -4.90 4.52 -7.79
CA HIS A 91 -4.35 4.77 -9.13
C HIS A 91 -5.32 4.27 -10.21
N GLY A 92 -5.47 5.01 -11.31
CA GLY A 92 -6.57 4.83 -12.26
C GLY A 92 -6.61 3.45 -12.93
N THR A 93 -5.47 2.89 -13.33
CA THR A 93 -5.47 1.54 -13.93
C THR A 93 -5.93 0.45 -12.93
N PRO A 94 -5.38 0.33 -11.71
CA PRO A 94 -5.96 -0.55 -10.69
C PRO A 94 -7.43 -0.27 -10.36
N ALA A 95 -7.86 1.00 -10.36
CA ALA A 95 -9.25 1.36 -10.11
C ALA A 95 -10.18 0.76 -11.18
N ASN A 96 -9.86 0.99 -12.46
CA ASN A 96 -10.69 0.61 -13.59
C ASN A 96 -10.63 -0.88 -13.92
N GLU A 97 -9.47 -1.52 -13.73
CA GLU A 97 -9.25 -2.92 -14.13
C GLU A 97 -9.49 -3.93 -13.00
N LEU A 98 -9.37 -3.52 -11.73
CA LEU A 98 -9.43 -4.45 -10.59
C LEU A 98 -10.60 -4.16 -9.64
N LEU A 99 -10.81 -2.89 -9.28
CA LEU A 99 -11.79 -2.51 -8.27
C LEU A 99 -13.19 -2.35 -8.85
N LEU A 100 -13.36 -1.40 -9.79
CA LEU A 100 -14.66 -1.04 -10.35
C LEU A 100 -15.41 -2.22 -11.01
N PRO A 101 -14.75 -3.17 -11.71
CA PRO A 101 -15.44 -4.34 -12.26
C PRO A 101 -16.08 -5.25 -11.20
N ARG A 102 -15.64 -5.16 -9.94
CA ARG A 102 -16.13 -5.98 -8.81
C ARG A 102 -17.00 -5.19 -7.83
N ILE A 103 -17.35 -3.94 -8.15
CA ILE A 103 -18.06 -3.07 -7.22
C ILE A 103 -19.46 -3.59 -6.85
N GLY A 104 -20.12 -4.29 -7.78
CA GLY A 104 -21.41 -4.93 -7.53
C GLY A 104 -21.33 -6.01 -6.44
N GLU A 105 -20.30 -6.86 -6.48
CA GLU A 105 -20.06 -7.90 -5.46
C GLU A 105 -19.76 -7.28 -4.09
N PHE A 106 -18.99 -6.19 -4.07
CA PHE A 106 -18.69 -5.45 -2.85
C PHE A 106 -19.95 -4.85 -2.24
N HIS A 107 -20.76 -4.14 -3.03
CA HIS A 107 -21.99 -3.52 -2.56
C HIS A 107 -23.03 -4.55 -2.10
N ALA A 108 -23.14 -5.69 -2.78
CA ALA A 108 -24.01 -6.79 -2.34
C ALA A 108 -23.60 -7.35 -0.97
N ARG A 109 -22.29 -7.38 -0.66
CA ARG A 109 -21.76 -7.83 0.63
C ARG A 109 -21.88 -6.77 1.73
N TYR A 110 -21.74 -5.50 1.36
CA TYR A 110 -21.74 -4.37 2.29
C TYR A 110 -22.68 -3.25 1.84
N PRO A 111 -24.01 -3.47 1.90
CA PRO A 111 -25.01 -2.56 1.33
C PRO A 111 -25.15 -1.23 2.08
N HIS A 112 -24.57 -1.11 3.28
CA HIS A 112 -24.64 0.08 4.11
C HIS A 112 -23.40 0.98 4.01
N ILE A 113 -22.46 0.65 3.11
CA ILE A 113 -21.28 1.47 2.84
C ILE A 113 -21.56 2.40 1.67
N GLU A 114 -21.39 3.70 1.88
CA GLU A 114 -21.31 4.70 0.82
C GLU A 114 -19.86 4.85 0.39
N LEU A 115 -19.53 4.42 -0.83
CA LEU A 115 -18.14 4.44 -1.32
C LEU A 115 -17.84 5.71 -2.11
N ALA A 116 -16.82 6.46 -1.70
CA ALA A 116 -16.28 7.59 -2.44
C ALA A 116 -14.87 7.23 -2.97
N ILE A 117 -14.74 7.10 -4.29
CA ILE A 117 -13.47 6.73 -4.94
C ILE A 117 -12.85 7.98 -5.57
N GLY A 118 -11.69 8.38 -5.06
CA GLY A 118 -10.79 9.32 -5.72
C GLY A 118 -9.77 8.60 -6.59
N SER A 119 -9.27 9.29 -7.60
CA SER A 119 -8.14 8.80 -8.40
C SER A 119 -7.19 9.95 -8.69
N GLY A 120 -5.92 9.76 -8.33
CA GLY A 120 -4.87 10.76 -8.56
C GLY A 120 -3.47 10.23 -8.25
N ASP A 121 -2.46 10.82 -8.91
CA ASP A 121 -1.05 10.45 -8.72
C ASP A 121 -0.32 11.31 -7.68
N ARG A 122 -1.04 12.28 -7.10
CA ARG A 122 -0.54 13.09 -5.99
C ARG A 122 -0.38 12.21 -4.75
N LEU A 123 0.68 12.49 -3.98
CA LEU A 123 0.77 12.04 -2.60
C LEU A 123 -0.33 12.76 -1.79
N VAL A 124 -1.45 12.08 -1.59
CA VAL A 124 -2.57 12.57 -0.80
C VAL A 124 -2.19 12.52 0.67
N ASP A 125 -2.44 13.62 1.38
CA ASP A 125 -2.40 13.65 2.84
C ASP A 125 -3.70 13.02 3.35
N LEU A 126 -3.62 11.75 3.74
CA LEU A 126 -4.77 10.94 4.17
C LEU A 126 -5.57 11.63 5.28
N VAL A 127 -4.86 12.22 6.25
CA VAL A 127 -5.46 12.84 7.42
C VAL A 127 -6.16 14.15 7.04
N ARG A 128 -5.48 15.02 6.28
CA ARG A 128 -6.06 16.31 5.89
C ARG A 128 -7.19 16.17 4.88
N GLU A 129 -7.13 15.19 3.99
CA GLU A 129 -8.13 15.01 2.92
C GLU A 129 -9.28 14.07 3.31
N GLY A 130 -9.24 13.50 4.52
CA GLY A 130 -10.26 12.60 5.04
C GLY A 130 -10.38 11.32 4.21
N VAL A 131 -9.25 10.77 3.79
CA VAL A 131 -9.17 9.52 3.00
C VAL A 131 -8.84 8.38 3.95
N ASP A 132 -9.68 7.34 3.94
CA ASP A 132 -9.57 6.19 4.85
C ASP A 132 -8.53 5.18 4.37
N CYS A 133 -8.33 5.05 3.05
CA CYS A 133 -7.41 4.10 2.47
C CYS A 133 -6.85 4.57 1.13
N VAL A 134 -5.57 4.28 0.87
CA VAL A 134 -4.93 4.47 -0.43
C VAL A 134 -4.40 3.16 -1.00
N VAL A 135 -4.57 2.98 -2.31
CA VAL A 135 -3.95 1.89 -3.07
C VAL A 135 -2.94 2.48 -4.04
N ARG A 136 -1.65 2.22 -3.77
CA ARG A 136 -0.53 2.77 -4.53
C ARG A 136 0.41 1.65 -4.97
N ALA A 137 1.06 1.85 -6.12
CA ALA A 137 2.17 1.00 -6.56
C ALA A 137 3.49 1.49 -5.95
N GLY A 138 4.35 0.56 -5.54
CA GLY A 138 5.67 0.85 -4.97
C GLY A 138 5.76 0.52 -3.49
N GLU A 139 6.93 0.77 -2.92
CA GLU A 139 7.17 0.55 -1.50
C GLU A 139 6.64 1.73 -0.68
N PRO A 140 5.96 1.48 0.46
CA PRO A 140 5.51 2.54 1.34
C PRO A 140 6.70 3.34 1.84
N ARG A 141 6.61 4.67 1.78
CA ARG A 141 7.64 5.56 2.31
C ARG A 141 7.33 6.04 3.73
N ASP A 142 6.09 5.87 4.18
CA ASP A 142 5.60 6.38 5.44
C ASP A 142 5.35 5.23 6.43
N TRP A 143 6.09 5.25 7.54
CA TRP A 143 6.01 4.24 8.60
C TRP A 143 4.82 4.47 9.55
N SER A 144 4.13 5.61 9.44
CA SER A 144 2.93 5.91 10.24
C SER A 144 1.66 5.21 9.73
N LEU A 145 1.72 4.57 8.56
CA LEU A 145 0.57 3.91 7.92
C LEU A 145 0.68 2.39 8.01
N VAL A 146 -0.44 1.75 8.38
CA VAL A 146 -0.56 0.30 8.26
C VAL A 146 -0.61 -0.05 6.78
N THR A 147 0.44 -0.72 6.29
CA THR A 147 0.52 -1.13 4.89
C THR A 147 0.24 -2.61 4.73
N ARG A 148 -0.59 -2.97 3.74
CA ARG A 148 -0.80 -4.34 3.28
C ARG A 148 -0.48 -4.48 1.80
N ARG A 149 0.32 -5.49 1.44
CA ARG A 149 0.53 -5.88 0.03
C ARG A 149 -0.75 -6.53 -0.52
N LEU A 150 -1.31 -5.96 -1.58
CA LEU A 150 -2.51 -6.48 -2.24
C LEU A 150 -2.20 -7.44 -3.40
N ALA A 151 -1.25 -7.05 -4.26
CA ALA A 151 -0.90 -7.83 -5.45
C ALA A 151 0.53 -7.53 -5.91
N LEU A 152 1.05 -8.41 -6.75
CA LEU A 152 2.19 -8.13 -7.63
C LEU A 152 1.65 -8.05 -9.06
N VAL A 153 1.85 -6.93 -9.72
CA VAL A 153 1.40 -6.70 -11.10
C VAL A 153 2.64 -6.76 -12.00
N PRO A 154 2.76 -7.76 -12.89
CA PRO A 154 3.84 -7.79 -13.88
C PRO A 154 3.72 -6.59 -14.81
N GLN A 155 4.83 -5.89 -15.06
CA GLN A 155 4.91 -4.93 -16.15
C GLN A 155 5.50 -5.60 -17.38
N VAL A 156 5.14 -5.10 -18.55
CA VAL A 156 5.69 -5.53 -19.83
C VAL A 156 6.09 -4.31 -20.63
N THR A 157 7.18 -4.42 -21.37
CA THR A 157 7.57 -3.43 -22.37
C THR A 157 7.06 -3.91 -23.73
N CYS A 158 6.37 -3.04 -24.45
CA CYS A 158 5.82 -3.32 -25.76
C CYS A 158 5.97 -2.11 -26.66
N ALA A 159 5.96 -2.34 -27.96
CA ALA A 159 5.96 -1.32 -29.00
C ALA A 159 4.91 -1.68 -30.05
N SER A 160 4.48 -0.71 -30.86
CA SER A 160 3.58 -1.03 -31.97
C SER A 160 4.27 -1.80 -33.09
N PRO A 161 3.53 -2.61 -33.85
CA PRO A 161 4.08 -3.29 -35.03
C PRO A 161 4.70 -2.32 -36.05
N ALA A 162 4.11 -1.14 -36.23
CA ALA A 162 4.62 -0.11 -37.14
C ALA A 162 5.98 0.43 -36.67
N TYR A 163 6.12 0.68 -35.36
CA TYR A 163 7.39 1.09 -34.77
C TYR A 163 8.48 0.02 -34.96
N LEU A 164 8.17 -1.23 -34.64
CA LEU A 164 9.11 -2.36 -34.78
C LEU A 164 9.51 -2.62 -36.24
N ALA A 165 8.61 -2.39 -37.20
CA ALA A 165 8.93 -2.52 -38.62
C ALA A 165 9.92 -1.44 -39.09
N ALA A 166 9.86 -0.23 -38.52
CA ALA A 166 10.75 0.87 -38.86
C ALA A 166 12.09 0.85 -38.11
N HIS A 167 12.08 0.42 -36.85
CA HIS A 167 13.24 0.51 -35.94
C HIS A 167 13.87 -0.85 -35.59
N GLY A 168 13.30 -1.97 -36.07
CA GLY A 168 13.71 -3.31 -35.67
C GLY A 168 13.15 -3.71 -34.30
N SER A 169 13.35 -4.98 -33.93
CA SER A 169 12.94 -5.51 -32.61
C SER A 169 14.16 -5.69 -31.71
N PRO A 170 14.13 -5.17 -30.46
CA PRO A 170 15.23 -5.36 -29.52
C PRO A 170 15.28 -6.83 -29.07
N LEU A 171 16.47 -7.43 -29.13
CA LEU A 171 16.72 -8.82 -28.70
C LEU A 171 17.23 -8.90 -27.26
N THR A 172 17.80 -7.82 -26.76
CA THR A 172 18.28 -7.67 -25.39
C THR A 172 17.88 -6.31 -24.82
N PRO A 173 17.79 -6.16 -23.49
CA PRO A 173 17.53 -4.84 -22.89
C PRO A 173 18.55 -3.77 -23.29
N SER A 174 19.81 -4.15 -23.56
CA SER A 174 20.85 -3.22 -24.02
C SER A 174 20.55 -2.61 -25.40
N ASP A 175 19.80 -3.31 -26.25
CA ASP A 175 19.41 -2.80 -27.58
C ASP A 175 18.48 -1.58 -27.46
N LEU A 176 17.79 -1.41 -26.33
CA LEU A 176 16.89 -0.29 -26.08
C LEU A 176 17.59 1.07 -26.13
N ALA A 177 18.91 1.12 -26.00
CA ALA A 177 19.69 2.35 -26.18
C ALA A 177 19.53 2.96 -27.59
N GLN A 178 19.16 2.15 -28.59
CA GLN A 178 18.90 2.58 -29.97
C GLN A 178 17.41 2.85 -30.25
N HIS A 179 16.54 2.62 -29.27
CA HIS A 179 15.10 2.81 -29.39
C HIS A 179 14.62 4.12 -28.78
N ILE A 180 13.39 4.49 -29.16
CA ILE A 180 12.67 5.67 -28.68
C ILE A 180 11.59 5.17 -27.74
N GLY A 181 11.62 5.64 -26.49
CA GLY A 181 10.66 5.27 -25.47
C GLY A 181 9.62 6.37 -25.23
N VAL A 182 8.41 5.95 -24.87
CA VAL A 182 7.45 6.82 -24.18
C VAL A 182 7.88 6.89 -22.72
N ASN A 183 8.30 8.04 -22.21
CA ASN A 183 8.90 8.10 -20.88
C ASN A 183 7.87 8.39 -19.78
N PHE A 184 8.16 8.00 -18.54
CA PHE A 184 7.36 8.39 -17.37
C PHE A 184 8.00 9.56 -16.64
N PHE A 185 7.21 10.52 -16.19
CA PHE A 185 7.66 11.53 -15.22
C PHE A 185 6.69 11.59 -14.03
N SER A 186 7.19 12.08 -12.88
CA SER A 186 6.36 12.28 -11.67
C SER A 186 6.63 13.66 -11.11
N ALA A 187 5.61 14.32 -10.57
CA ALA A 187 5.81 15.57 -9.82
C ALA A 187 6.76 15.40 -8.62
N SER A 188 6.89 14.18 -8.10
CA SER A 188 7.78 13.86 -6.97
C SER A 188 9.24 13.56 -7.37
N ARG A 189 9.57 13.55 -8.67
CA ARG A 189 10.93 13.25 -9.14
C ARG A 189 11.28 14.14 -10.34
N PRO A 190 12.40 14.89 -10.30
CA PRO A 190 12.78 15.76 -11.42
C PRO A 190 13.18 14.96 -12.67
N ASP A 191 13.72 13.76 -12.48
CA ASP A 191 14.18 12.90 -13.57
C ASP A 191 13.09 11.93 -14.05
N LEU A 192 13.20 11.53 -15.32
CA LEU A 192 12.38 10.47 -15.91
C LEU A 192 12.64 9.14 -15.20
N PHE A 193 11.61 8.30 -15.10
CA PHE A 193 11.80 6.97 -14.52
C PHE A 193 12.46 6.05 -15.55
N PRO A 194 13.54 5.33 -15.16
CA PRO A 194 14.18 4.39 -16.07
C PRO A 194 13.29 3.16 -16.30
N TYR A 195 13.53 2.50 -17.42
CA TYR A 195 12.99 1.17 -17.69
C TYR A 195 13.79 0.15 -16.90
N LEU A 196 13.08 -0.75 -16.20
CA LEU A 196 13.69 -1.72 -15.30
C LEU A 196 13.51 -3.15 -15.83
N PHE A 197 14.61 -3.85 -16.06
CA PHE A 197 14.62 -5.24 -16.53
C PHE A 197 15.40 -6.13 -15.55
N GLU A 198 14.90 -7.35 -15.30
CA GLU A 198 15.66 -8.36 -14.56
C GLU A 198 16.41 -9.24 -15.58
N VAL A 199 17.74 -9.13 -15.63
CA VAL A 199 18.64 -9.92 -16.50
C VAL A 199 19.57 -10.73 -15.60
N ASP A 200 19.57 -12.05 -15.73
CA ASP A 200 20.38 -12.97 -14.90
C ASP A 200 20.25 -12.72 -13.38
N GLY A 201 19.04 -12.37 -12.93
CA GLY A 201 18.74 -12.07 -11.52
C GLY A 201 19.24 -10.71 -11.03
N LYS A 202 19.80 -9.89 -11.91
CA LYS A 202 20.22 -8.51 -11.65
C LYS A 202 19.22 -7.54 -12.24
N LEU A 203 18.96 -6.46 -11.50
CA LEU A 203 18.14 -5.36 -12.00
C LEU A 203 19.01 -4.44 -12.85
N GLU A 204 18.63 -4.25 -14.10
CA GLU A 204 19.23 -3.29 -15.02
C GLU A 204 18.29 -2.11 -15.26
N GLU A 205 18.84 -0.91 -15.20
CA GLU A 205 18.12 0.34 -15.49
C GLU A 205 18.53 0.87 -16.86
N HIS A 206 17.54 1.17 -17.70
CA HIS A 206 17.75 1.69 -19.05
C HIS A 206 16.96 2.98 -19.25
N THR A 207 17.66 4.07 -19.55
CA THR A 207 17.02 5.34 -19.91
C THR A 207 16.98 5.46 -21.42
N LEU A 208 15.77 5.50 -21.98
CA LEU A 208 15.57 5.63 -23.42
C LEU A 208 15.50 7.09 -23.82
N LYS A 209 16.00 7.38 -25.02
CA LYS A 209 15.68 8.65 -25.68
C LYS A 209 14.17 8.68 -25.95
N GLY A 210 13.55 9.84 -25.81
CA GLY A 210 12.12 9.97 -26.00
C GLY A 210 11.75 11.43 -26.17
N TRP A 211 10.84 11.72 -27.09
CA TRP A 211 10.31 13.07 -27.30
C TRP A 211 8.97 13.28 -26.58
N ILE A 212 8.38 12.22 -26.04
CA ILE A 212 7.14 12.23 -25.29
C ILE A 212 7.35 11.63 -23.90
N SER A 213 6.74 12.26 -22.89
CA SER A 213 6.70 11.77 -21.52
C SER A 213 5.28 11.91 -20.98
N VAL A 214 4.81 10.90 -20.24
CA VAL A 214 3.46 10.84 -19.67
C VAL A 214 3.53 10.65 -18.16
N ASN A 215 2.58 11.23 -17.43
CA ASN A 215 2.50 11.16 -15.96
C ASN A 215 1.07 10.89 -15.47
N SER A 216 0.20 10.34 -16.31
CA SER A 216 -1.25 10.34 -16.08
C SER A 216 -1.73 9.28 -15.09
N VAL A 217 -2.86 9.58 -14.45
CA VAL A 217 -3.67 8.75 -13.55
C VAL A 217 -4.15 7.46 -14.25
N ASN A 218 -4.22 7.47 -15.58
CA ASN A 218 -4.40 6.29 -16.44
C ASN A 218 -3.12 5.96 -17.22
N SER A 219 -1.96 5.98 -16.55
CA SER A 219 -0.64 5.85 -17.19
C SER A 219 -0.57 4.69 -18.18
N ALA A 220 -1.17 3.54 -17.87
CA ALA A 220 -1.22 2.41 -18.80
C ALA A 220 -1.94 2.73 -20.12
N ASP A 221 -3.03 3.50 -20.10
CA ASP A 221 -3.76 3.86 -21.33
C ASP A 221 -3.00 4.91 -22.13
N SER A 222 -2.34 5.85 -21.44
CA SER A 222 -1.47 6.82 -22.11
C SER A 222 -0.30 6.13 -22.84
N TYR A 223 0.30 5.11 -22.20
CA TYR A 223 1.30 4.26 -22.86
C TYR A 223 0.74 3.54 -24.08
N LYS A 224 -0.42 2.88 -23.95
CA LYS A 224 -1.04 2.16 -25.07
C LYS A 224 -1.32 3.09 -26.25
N ILE A 225 -1.95 4.22 -25.99
CA ILE A 225 -2.29 5.20 -27.04
C ILE A 225 -1.01 5.70 -27.72
N CYS A 226 0.03 6.07 -26.98
CA CYS A 226 1.29 6.53 -27.57
C CYS A 226 1.96 5.43 -28.41
N ALA A 227 1.97 4.19 -27.91
CA ALA A 227 2.52 3.05 -28.63
C ALA A 227 1.75 2.82 -29.94
N GLU A 228 0.41 2.83 -29.92
CA GLU A 228 -0.46 2.67 -31.10
C GLU A 228 -0.25 3.75 -32.17
N GLN A 229 0.14 4.96 -31.76
CA GLN A 229 0.48 6.06 -32.67
C GLN A 229 1.93 5.99 -33.19
N GLY A 230 2.71 4.98 -32.77
CA GLY A 230 4.10 4.82 -33.22
C GLY A 230 5.10 5.75 -32.54
N CYS A 231 4.75 6.30 -31.37
CA CYS A 231 5.66 7.17 -30.60
C CYS A 231 6.83 6.41 -29.94
N GLY A 232 6.83 5.08 -30.03
CA GLY A 232 7.68 4.13 -29.29
C GLY A 232 6.80 3.03 -28.73
#